data_AF-A0A7C4LNR9-F1
#
_entry.id   AF-A0A7C4LNR9-F1
#
_cell.length_a   1.000
_cell.length_b   1.000
_cell.length_c   1.000
_cell.angle_alpha   90.00
_cell.angle_beta   90.00
_cell.angle_gamma   90.00
#
_symmetry.space_group_name_H-M   'P 1'
#
loop_
_entity.id
_entity.type
_entity.pdbx_description
1 polymer ?
#
loop_
_entity_poly.entity_id
_entity_poly.type
_entity_poly.pdbx_seq_one_letter_code
_entity_poly.pdbx_strand_id
1 'polypeptide(L)'
;MRPLANKNAATFFQGAGEVGFPLPKGEGPRVRGKENSGWKWSSASQLSWRKRQRQRGFTMVEIAICLAIIGIALVAIIGVLPTGMRAGQDNREETIIDQDARYFMQAIRQGVPGVNNLEGFVDSIEGNNGPFTAKEVIGKLSAPGNKQAVVRAISGPVAEKAAASRPVAFRYLLSVNVQPFSGPTTPHQNELQTYLHEVRLRFEWPLRPDGTPGNQPGTGSPKIYRTLISGRLEQDTTDNTLYFFRP
;
A
#
# COMPACT_ATOMS: atom_id res chain seq x y z
N MET A 1 57.03 -38.13 9.68
CA MET A 1 56.72 -39.12 8.61
C MET A 1 55.39 -38.75 7.98
N ARG A 2 55.29 -39.00 6.67
CA ARG A 2 54.23 -38.63 5.71
C ARG A 2 52.83 -39.17 6.06
N PRO A 3 51.75 -38.60 5.47
CA PRO A 3 50.37 -39.02 5.67
C PRO A 3 50.03 -40.25 4.79
N LEU A 4 49.05 -41.06 5.22
CA LEU A 4 48.42 -42.07 4.37
C LEU A 4 46.94 -41.74 4.18
N ALA A 5 46.65 -41.37 2.94
CA ALA A 5 45.33 -41.23 2.36
C ALA A 5 44.64 -42.61 2.27
N ASN A 6 43.38 -42.66 2.70
CA ASN A 6 42.50 -43.77 2.35
C ASN A 6 41.77 -43.43 1.03
N LYS A 7 41.95 -44.31 0.05
CA LYS A 7 41.32 -44.29 -1.27
C LYS A 7 40.15 -45.28 -1.25
N ASN A 8 39.15 -45.01 -2.08
CA ASN A 8 38.12 -45.93 -2.60
C ASN A 8 36.74 -45.81 -1.94
N ALA A 9 35.91 -44.95 -2.53
CA ALA A 9 34.52 -45.29 -2.84
C ALA A 9 34.13 -44.50 -4.10
N ALA A 10 34.37 -45.10 -5.26
CA ALA A 10 33.83 -44.68 -6.53
C ALA A 10 32.83 -45.76 -6.96
N THR A 11 31.55 -45.40 -7.09
CA THR A 11 30.67 -45.85 -8.18
C THR A 11 29.29 -45.21 -8.07
N PHE A 12 28.83 -44.71 -9.22
CA PHE A 12 27.42 -44.66 -9.64
C PHE A 12 26.49 -43.64 -8.96
N PHE A 13 26.28 -42.50 -9.63
CA PHE A 13 24.98 -42.17 -10.23
C PHE A 13 25.18 -41.10 -11.31
N GLN A 14 24.81 -41.47 -12.52
CA GLN A 14 24.86 -40.68 -13.75
C GLN A 14 23.46 -40.11 -14.00
N GLY A 15 23.35 -38.81 -14.30
CA GLY A 15 22.12 -38.22 -14.82
C GLY A 15 21.81 -36.80 -14.34
N ALA A 16 22.61 -35.82 -14.74
CA ALA A 16 22.19 -34.41 -14.74
C ALA A 16 22.08 -33.96 -16.20
N GLY A 17 20.85 -33.81 -16.69
CA GLY A 17 20.57 -33.21 -17.99
C GLY A 17 20.76 -31.69 -17.90
N GLU A 18 21.83 -31.20 -18.52
CA GLU A 18 22.02 -29.76 -18.75
C GLU A 18 21.07 -29.28 -19.84
N VAL A 19 20.15 -28.38 -19.47
CA VAL A 19 19.44 -27.51 -20.42
C VAL A 19 20.27 -26.24 -20.61
N GLY A 20 21.16 -26.27 -21.60
CA GLY A 20 21.94 -25.11 -22.03
C GLY A 20 21.06 -24.08 -22.74
N PHE A 21 20.96 -22.88 -22.16
CA PHE A 21 20.43 -21.70 -22.85
C PHE A 21 21.57 -21.05 -23.68
N PRO A 22 21.39 -20.81 -24.99
CA PRO A 22 22.43 -20.17 -25.79
C PRO A 22 22.52 -18.67 -25.48
N LEU A 23 23.74 -18.21 -25.15
CA LEU A 23 24.09 -16.79 -25.04
C LEU A 23 24.02 -16.10 -26.41
N PRO A 24 23.58 -14.82 -26.47
CA PRO A 24 23.58 -14.04 -27.71
C PRO A 24 25.02 -13.77 -28.18
N LYS A 25 25.32 -14.14 -29.42
CA LYS A 25 26.60 -13.88 -30.09
C LYS A 25 26.79 -12.39 -30.30
N GLY A 26 27.88 -11.85 -29.77
CA GLY A 26 28.31 -10.47 -30.02
C GLY A 26 28.67 -10.24 -31.49
N GLU A 27 28.08 -9.20 -32.07
CA GLU A 27 28.42 -8.70 -33.39
C GLU A 27 29.60 -7.72 -33.27
N GLY A 28 30.76 -8.12 -33.77
CA GLY A 28 31.89 -7.22 -33.98
C GLY A 28 31.76 -6.43 -35.28
N PRO A 29 32.38 -5.23 -35.39
CA PRO A 29 32.24 -4.38 -36.58
C PRO A 29 33.03 -4.96 -37.76
N ARG A 30 32.32 -5.29 -38.85
CA ARG A 30 32.94 -5.69 -40.13
C ARG A 30 33.27 -4.45 -40.95
N VAL A 31 34.56 -4.10 -40.99
CA VAL A 31 35.13 -3.22 -42.01
C VAL A 31 35.27 -4.04 -43.30
N ARG A 32 34.60 -3.62 -44.38
CA ARG A 32 34.87 -4.11 -45.74
C ARG A 32 34.88 -2.93 -46.70
N GLY A 33 36.09 -2.55 -47.10
CA GLY A 33 36.34 -1.69 -48.25
C GLY A 33 36.31 -2.47 -49.57
N LYS A 34 36.46 -1.69 -50.65
CA LYS A 34 36.24 -1.94 -52.09
C LYS A 34 34.82 -1.54 -52.53
N GLU A 35 34.61 -0.78 -53.59
CA GLU A 35 35.45 -0.58 -54.78
C GLU A 35 35.05 0.74 -55.48
N ASN A 36 36.06 1.41 -56.04
CA ASN A 36 35.88 2.51 -56.96
C ASN A 36 35.14 2.03 -58.21
N SER A 37 33.94 2.54 -58.47
CA SER A 37 33.43 2.66 -59.83
C SER A 37 33.04 4.11 -60.07
N GLY A 38 33.72 4.69 -61.05
CA GLY A 38 33.62 6.09 -61.38
C GLY A 38 32.22 6.48 -61.81
N TRP A 39 31.69 7.49 -61.15
CA TRP A 39 30.63 8.32 -61.70
C TRP A 39 31.28 9.62 -62.16
N LYS A 40 31.37 9.76 -63.48
CA LYS A 40 31.82 10.96 -64.18
C LYS A 40 31.00 12.16 -63.69
N TRP A 41 31.67 13.17 -63.16
CA TRP A 41 31.07 14.49 -62.95
C TRP A 41 31.00 15.21 -64.29
N SER A 42 29.86 15.08 -64.96
CA SER A 42 29.48 16.01 -66.00
C SER A 42 29.04 17.30 -65.34
N SER A 43 29.89 18.33 -65.41
CA SER A 43 29.53 19.70 -65.10
C SER A 43 28.35 20.13 -65.98
N ALA A 44 27.16 20.09 -65.40
CA ALA A 44 26.05 20.91 -65.83
C ALA A 44 25.58 21.67 -64.60
N SER A 45 26.14 22.87 -64.46
CA SER A 45 25.61 23.95 -63.65
C SER A 45 24.16 24.21 -64.03
N GLN A 46 23.25 23.49 -63.40
CA GLN A 46 21.86 23.90 -63.29
C GLN A 46 21.53 23.95 -61.81
N LEU A 47 22.06 25.01 -61.18
CA LEU A 47 21.43 25.59 -60.00
C LEU A 47 20.11 26.21 -60.47
N SER A 48 19.16 25.33 -60.79
CA SER A 48 17.74 25.64 -60.75
C SER A 48 17.49 26.05 -59.32
N TRP A 49 17.51 27.35 -59.09
CA TRP A 49 16.89 27.97 -57.94
C TRP A 49 15.45 27.49 -57.98
N ARG A 50 15.17 26.38 -57.28
CA ARG A 50 13.83 26.05 -56.82
C ARG A 50 13.39 27.35 -56.17
N LYS A 51 12.48 28.06 -56.86
CA LYS A 51 11.74 29.17 -56.29
C LYS A 51 11.41 28.68 -54.89
N ARG A 52 11.97 29.33 -53.87
CA ARG A 52 11.41 29.26 -52.53
C ARG A 52 9.97 29.63 -52.77
N GLN A 53 9.10 28.63 -52.89
CA GLN A 53 7.71 28.87 -52.67
C GLN A 53 7.74 29.50 -51.29
N ARG A 54 7.35 30.77 -51.23
CA ARG A 54 6.97 31.41 -49.99
C ARG A 54 5.78 30.60 -49.53
N GLN A 55 6.04 29.42 -48.98
CA GLN A 55 5.12 28.74 -48.13
C GLN A 55 4.84 29.80 -47.08
N ARG A 56 3.58 30.24 -47.06
CA ARG A 56 3.09 31.15 -46.05
C ARG A 56 3.48 30.53 -44.72
N GLY A 57 4.58 31.00 -44.13
CA GLY A 57 4.93 30.66 -42.77
C GLY A 57 3.83 31.20 -41.87
N PHE A 58 3.75 30.67 -40.66
CA PHE A 58 2.79 31.16 -39.68
C PHE A 58 2.89 32.68 -39.58
N THR A 59 1.76 33.34 -39.77
CA THR A 59 1.63 34.76 -39.52
C THR A 59 1.92 35.02 -38.04
N MET A 60 2.49 36.18 -37.73
CA MET A 60 2.82 36.55 -36.35
C MET A 60 1.59 36.48 -35.43
N VAL A 61 0.39 36.74 -35.97
CA VAL A 61 -0.88 36.62 -35.24
C VAL A 61 -1.29 35.17 -34.99
N GLU A 62 -1.09 34.25 -35.94
CA GLU A 62 -1.36 32.81 -35.73
C GLU A 62 -0.47 32.26 -34.61
N ILE A 63 0.83 32.59 -34.62
CA ILE A 63 1.73 32.19 -33.53
C ILE A 63 1.32 32.82 -32.20
N ALA A 64 0.89 34.09 -32.19
CA ALA A 64 0.45 34.76 -30.97
C ALA A 64 -0.78 34.07 -30.35
N ILE A 65 -1.77 33.71 -31.16
CA ILE A 65 -2.98 33.01 -30.70
C ILE A 65 -2.63 31.59 -30.24
N CYS A 66 -1.75 30.87 -30.96
CA CYS A 66 -1.30 29.55 -30.54
C CYS A 66 -0.60 29.60 -29.18
N LEU A 67 0.31 30.55 -28.97
CA LEU A 67 1.01 30.71 -27.69
C LEU A 67 0.05 31.10 -26.56
N ALA A 68 -0.96 31.94 -26.84
CA ALA A 68 -1.98 32.29 -25.85
C ALA A 68 -2.82 31.06 -25.43
N ILE A 69 -3.27 30.24 -26.39
CA ILE A 69 -4.06 29.03 -26.11
C ILE A 69 -3.22 27.98 -25.39
N ILE A 70 -1.97 27.74 -25.82
CA ILE A 70 -1.06 26.81 -25.17
C ILE A 70 -0.77 27.25 -23.73
N GLY A 71 -0.56 28.56 -23.50
CA GLY A 71 -0.36 29.11 -22.17
C GLY A 71 -1.52 28.82 -21.21
N ILE A 72 -2.75 29.05 -21.66
CA ILE A 72 -3.96 28.76 -20.85
C ILE A 72 -4.09 27.26 -20.59
N ALA A 73 -3.85 26.41 -21.60
CA ALA A 73 -3.97 24.96 -21.47
C ALA A 73 -2.94 24.38 -20.48
N LEU A 74 -1.69 24.85 -20.51
CA LEU A 74 -0.65 24.38 -19.58
C LEU A 74 -0.96 24.76 -18.13
N VAL A 75 -1.47 25.97 -17.88
CA VAL A 75 -1.93 26.38 -16.54
C VAL A 75 -3.05 25.47 -16.06
N ALA A 76 -4.00 25.11 -16.93
CA ALA A 76 -5.08 24.20 -16.57
C ALA A 76 -4.57 22.78 -16.24
N ILE A 77 -3.68 22.21 -17.06
CA ILE A 77 -3.13 20.86 -16.82
C ILE A 77 -2.33 20.80 -15.53
N ILE A 78 -1.42 21.77 -15.32
CA ILE A 78 -0.60 21.83 -14.11
C ILE A 78 -1.49 22.08 -12.88
N GLY A 79 -2.58 22.84 -13.03
CA GLY A 79 -3.54 23.09 -11.95
C GLY A 79 -4.31 21.84 -11.49
N VAL A 80 -4.63 20.89 -12.40
CA VAL A 80 -5.41 19.69 -12.06
C VAL A 80 -4.57 18.48 -11.62
N LEU A 81 -3.28 18.42 -12.01
CA LEU A 81 -2.39 17.31 -11.65
C LEU A 81 -2.26 17.07 -10.13
N PRO A 82 -2.09 18.10 -9.28
CA PRO A 82 -2.06 17.92 -7.83
C PRO A 82 -3.33 17.27 -7.29
N THR A 83 -4.49 17.63 -7.83
CA THR A 83 -5.79 17.07 -7.44
C THR A 83 -5.91 15.60 -7.84
N GLY A 84 -5.46 15.24 -9.04
CA GLY A 84 -5.46 13.84 -9.50
C GLY A 84 -4.55 12.94 -8.66
N MET A 85 -3.37 13.44 -8.27
CA MET A 85 -2.44 12.69 -7.41
C MET A 85 -3.01 12.45 -6.01
N ARG A 86 -3.64 13.47 -5.41
CA ARG A 86 -4.31 13.34 -4.10
C ARG A 86 -5.44 12.31 -4.14
N ALA A 87 -6.29 12.35 -5.17
CA ALA A 87 -7.37 11.38 -5.33
C ALA A 87 -6.86 9.93 -5.41
N GLY A 88 -5.69 9.70 -6.04
CA GLY A 88 -5.06 8.38 -6.06
C GLY A 88 -4.58 7.91 -4.68
N GLN A 89 -4.02 8.82 -3.89
CA GLN A 89 -3.61 8.54 -2.51
C GLN A 89 -4.83 8.25 -1.63
N ASP A 90 -5.86 9.08 -1.70
CA ASP A 90 -7.09 8.94 -0.91
C ASP A 90 -7.77 7.59 -1.20
N ASN A 91 -7.88 7.20 -2.48
CA ASN A 91 -8.46 5.92 -2.87
C ASN A 91 -7.65 4.71 -2.37
N ARG A 92 -6.32 4.85 -2.34
CA ARG A 92 -5.42 3.82 -1.84
C ARG A 92 -5.55 3.68 -0.33
N GLU A 93 -5.58 4.78 0.39
CA GLU A 93 -5.79 4.83 1.84
C GLU A 93 -7.14 4.21 2.21
N GLU A 94 -8.20 4.53 1.47
CA GLU A 94 -9.53 3.95 1.72
C GLU A 94 -9.54 2.42 1.57
N THR A 95 -8.83 1.89 0.57
CA THR A 95 -8.74 0.44 0.36
C THR A 95 -7.96 -0.25 1.48
N ILE A 96 -6.89 0.39 1.97
CA ILE A 96 -6.12 -0.11 3.12
C ILE A 96 -7.03 -0.17 4.35
N ILE A 97 -7.81 0.88 4.61
CA ILE A 97 -8.75 0.92 5.74
C ILE A 97 -9.81 -0.19 5.60
N ASP A 98 -10.34 -0.46 4.41
CA ASP A 98 -11.32 -1.53 4.23
C ASP A 98 -10.75 -2.92 4.53
N GLN A 99 -9.52 -3.16 4.09
CA GLN A 99 -8.83 -4.43 4.37
C GLN A 99 -8.53 -4.59 5.87
N ASP A 100 -7.98 -3.56 6.50
CA ASP A 100 -7.64 -3.58 7.92
C ASP A 100 -8.90 -3.66 8.79
N ALA A 101 -10.00 -2.99 8.42
CA ALA A 101 -11.28 -3.07 9.12
C ALA A 101 -11.84 -4.49 9.16
N ARG A 102 -11.80 -5.21 8.04
CA ARG A 102 -12.21 -6.62 7.99
C ARG A 102 -11.34 -7.48 8.90
N TYR A 103 -10.03 -7.24 8.88
CA TYR A 103 -9.07 -7.95 9.71
C TYR A 103 -9.35 -7.75 11.22
N PHE A 104 -9.46 -6.50 11.68
CA PHE A 104 -9.78 -6.19 13.08
C PHE A 104 -11.15 -6.73 13.50
N MET A 105 -12.16 -6.61 12.64
CA MET A 105 -13.50 -7.11 12.94
C MET A 105 -13.51 -8.63 13.12
N GLN A 106 -12.79 -9.35 12.26
CA GLN A 106 -12.65 -10.79 12.38
C GLN A 106 -11.85 -11.17 13.63
N ALA A 107 -10.74 -10.45 13.90
CA ALA A 107 -9.88 -10.73 15.04
C ALA A 107 -10.61 -10.54 16.39
N ILE A 108 -11.43 -9.49 16.51
CA ILE A 108 -12.28 -9.24 17.69
C ILE A 108 -13.33 -10.34 17.81
N ARG A 109 -14.03 -10.68 16.72
CA ARG A 109 -15.08 -11.73 16.72
C ARG A 109 -14.55 -13.10 17.12
N GLN A 110 -13.33 -13.45 16.71
CA GLN A 110 -12.75 -14.78 16.93
C GLN A 110 -11.89 -14.87 18.20
N GLY A 111 -11.61 -13.76 18.90
CA GLY A 111 -10.84 -13.79 20.14
C GLY A 111 -9.38 -14.23 19.94
N VAL A 112 -8.67 -13.57 19.01
CA VAL A 112 -7.29 -13.90 18.54
C VAL A 112 -7.25 -15.18 17.70
N PRO A 113 -7.70 -15.14 16.44
CA PRO A 113 -7.36 -16.19 15.48
C PRO A 113 -5.84 -16.15 15.26
N GLY A 114 -5.19 -17.32 15.14
CA GLY A 114 -3.73 -17.51 15.12
C GLY A 114 -2.95 -16.79 14.00
N VAL A 115 -2.97 -15.46 13.99
CA VAL A 115 -2.27 -14.56 13.08
C VAL A 115 -1.47 -13.55 13.93
N ASN A 116 -0.23 -13.92 14.21
CA ASN A 116 0.72 -13.18 15.05
C ASN A 116 1.30 -11.91 14.38
N ASN A 117 0.67 -11.40 13.32
CA ASN A 117 1.27 -10.38 12.45
C ASN A 117 0.82 -8.95 12.76
N LEU A 118 0.09 -8.71 13.86
CA LEU A 118 -0.16 -7.36 14.40
C LEU A 118 1.09 -6.79 15.11
N GLU A 119 2.03 -7.67 15.46
CA GLU A 119 3.24 -7.32 16.18
C GLU A 119 4.03 -6.26 15.42
N GLY A 120 4.19 -5.12 16.07
CA GLY A 120 4.92 -3.99 15.51
C GLY A 120 4.13 -3.06 14.61
N PHE A 121 2.89 -3.36 14.18
CA PHE A 121 2.03 -2.42 13.43
C PHE A 121 1.24 -1.46 14.32
N VAL A 122 1.06 -1.79 15.60
CA VAL A 122 0.43 -0.91 16.58
C VAL A 122 1.50 -0.07 17.26
N ASP A 123 1.36 1.25 17.19
CA ASP A 123 2.30 2.20 17.80
C ASP A 123 1.93 2.47 19.27
N SER A 124 0.64 2.65 19.56
CA SER A 124 0.14 2.92 20.90
C SER A 124 -1.28 2.39 21.13
N ILE A 125 -1.60 2.03 22.37
CA ILE A 125 -2.94 1.63 22.82
C ILE A 125 -3.28 2.43 24.06
N GLU A 126 -4.39 3.17 24.02
CA GLU A 126 -4.84 4.04 25.13
C GLU A 126 -3.73 4.97 25.66
N GLY A 127 -2.87 5.47 24.76
CA GLY A 127 -1.75 6.35 25.10
C GLY A 127 -0.50 5.64 25.65
N ASN A 128 -0.55 4.33 25.88
CA ASN A 128 0.62 3.55 26.24
C ASN A 128 1.38 3.17 24.97
N ASN A 129 2.69 3.40 24.98
CA ASN A 129 3.60 2.97 23.92
C ASN A 129 4.29 1.68 24.36
N GLY A 130 4.41 0.71 23.47
CA GLY A 130 5.12 -0.51 23.79
C GLY A 130 5.08 -1.51 22.64
N PRO A 131 5.96 -2.52 22.66
CA PRO A 131 5.74 -3.70 21.85
C PRO A 131 4.47 -4.38 22.36
N PHE A 132 3.43 -4.41 21.55
CA PHE A 132 2.21 -5.15 21.85
C PHE A 132 2.21 -6.46 21.07
N THR A 133 1.93 -7.54 21.78
CA THR A 133 1.61 -8.82 21.16
C THR A 133 0.23 -8.75 20.51
N ALA A 134 -0.03 -9.57 19.50
CA ALA A 134 -1.35 -9.62 18.86
C ALA A 134 -2.48 -9.89 19.87
N LYS A 135 -2.21 -10.74 20.87
CA LYS A 135 -3.14 -11.05 21.96
C LYS A 135 -3.49 -9.81 22.78
N GLU A 136 -2.49 -9.03 23.19
CA GLU A 136 -2.71 -7.80 23.96
C GLU A 136 -3.45 -6.75 23.14
N VAL A 137 -3.14 -6.59 21.85
CA VAL A 137 -3.83 -5.64 20.97
C VAL A 137 -5.32 -5.95 20.93
N ILE A 138 -5.69 -7.19 20.56
CA ILE A 138 -7.09 -7.56 20.42
C ILE A 138 -7.78 -7.60 21.79
N GLY A 139 -7.10 -8.09 22.83
CA GLY A 139 -7.66 -8.19 24.17
C GLY A 139 -7.97 -6.83 24.79
N LYS A 140 -7.09 -5.84 24.61
CA LYS A 140 -7.32 -4.46 25.09
C LYS A 140 -8.36 -3.73 24.26
N LEU A 141 -8.40 -3.95 22.94
CA LEU A 141 -9.39 -3.33 22.06
C LEU A 141 -10.80 -3.91 22.21
N SER A 142 -10.92 -5.17 22.60
CA SER A 142 -12.21 -5.85 22.81
C SER A 142 -12.82 -5.57 24.18
N ALA A 143 -12.08 -4.90 25.07
CA ALA A 143 -12.57 -4.50 26.38
C ALA A 143 -13.82 -3.58 26.25
N PRO A 144 -14.76 -3.66 27.21
CA PRO A 144 -16.01 -2.92 27.12
C PRO A 144 -15.77 -1.39 27.12
N GLY A 145 -16.62 -0.66 26.40
CA GLY A 145 -16.52 0.79 26.26
C GLY A 145 -15.72 1.23 25.04
N ASN A 146 -15.17 2.45 25.11
CA ASN A 146 -14.40 3.05 24.02
C ASN A 146 -12.90 2.82 24.25
N LYS A 147 -12.26 2.16 23.28
CA LYS A 147 -10.83 1.87 23.25
C LYS A 147 -10.19 2.48 22.02
N GLN A 148 -8.97 2.98 22.15
CA GLN A 148 -8.29 3.68 21.06
C GLN A 148 -6.88 3.13 20.87
N ALA A 149 -6.47 2.96 19.62
CA ALA A 149 -5.12 2.58 19.26
C ALA A 149 -4.66 3.35 18.02
N VAL A 150 -3.38 3.73 18.01
CA VAL A 150 -2.73 4.27 16.81
C VAL A 150 -2.08 3.11 16.07
N VAL A 151 -2.53 2.89 14.84
CA VAL A 151 -2.16 1.72 14.04
C VAL A 151 -1.59 2.18 12.70
N ARG A 152 -0.52 1.51 12.30
CA ARG A 152 0.07 1.61 10.96
C ARG A 152 -0.62 0.63 10.03
N ALA A 153 -0.75 1.02 8.77
CA ALA A 153 -1.30 0.17 7.72
C ALA A 153 -0.74 -1.27 7.77
N ILE A 154 -1.62 -2.25 8.02
CA ILE A 154 -1.24 -3.67 8.02
C ILE A 154 -1.10 -4.13 6.57
N SER A 155 -1.90 -3.57 5.67
CA SER A 155 -1.80 -3.73 4.22
C SER A 155 -0.96 -2.63 3.57
N GLY A 156 -0.21 -2.99 2.52
CA GLY A 156 0.58 -2.04 1.75
C GLY A 156 1.84 -2.65 1.10
N PRO A 157 2.54 -1.87 0.25
CA PRO A 157 3.81 -2.25 -0.34
C PRO A 157 4.85 -2.60 0.73
N VAL A 158 5.69 -3.59 0.45
CA VAL A 158 6.75 -4.05 1.36
C VAL A 158 7.70 -2.92 1.76
N ALA A 159 7.96 -1.97 0.85
CA ALA A 159 8.79 -0.80 1.12
C ALA A 159 8.25 0.09 2.26
N GLU A 160 6.94 0.18 2.43
CA GLU A 160 6.30 0.96 3.51
C GLU A 160 6.22 0.18 4.82
N LYS A 161 6.31 -1.15 4.77
CA LYS A 161 6.30 -2.05 5.93
C LYS A 161 7.65 -2.18 6.62
N ALA A 162 8.74 -1.84 5.92
CA ALA A 162 10.09 -1.92 6.46
C ALA A 162 10.22 -1.09 7.75
N ALA A 163 11.01 -1.59 8.71
CA ALA A 163 11.23 -0.90 9.98
C ALA A 163 11.81 0.52 9.81
N ALA A 164 12.57 0.75 8.73
CA ALA A 164 13.12 2.07 8.38
C ALA A 164 12.05 3.07 7.91
N SER A 165 10.92 2.58 7.38
CA SER A 165 9.84 3.40 6.82
C SER A 165 8.77 3.77 7.84
N ARG A 166 8.91 3.34 9.10
CA ARG A 166 7.95 3.58 10.19
C ARG A 166 7.51 5.05 10.34
N PRO A 167 8.41 6.07 10.24
CA PRO A 167 8.01 7.47 10.42
C PRO A 167 7.12 8.03 9.31
N VAL A 168 7.12 7.39 8.13
CA VAL A 168 6.44 7.87 6.91
C VAL A 168 5.33 6.92 6.47
N ALA A 169 5.07 5.86 7.24
CA ALA A 169 4.02 4.91 6.95
C ALA A 169 2.63 5.55 7.16
N PHE A 170 1.66 5.11 6.36
CA PHE A 170 0.27 5.48 6.57
C PHE A 170 -0.22 5.00 7.95
N ARG A 171 -0.87 5.90 8.69
CA ARG A 171 -1.30 5.73 10.08
C ARG A 171 -2.73 6.20 10.25
N TYR A 172 -3.49 5.50 11.07
CA TYR A 172 -4.85 5.85 11.42
C TYR A 172 -5.13 5.61 12.91
N LEU A 173 -6.09 6.35 13.43
CA LEU A 173 -6.61 6.12 14.77
C LEU A 173 -7.75 5.11 14.66
N LEU A 174 -7.59 3.98 15.33
CA LEU A 174 -8.62 2.97 15.48
C LEU A 174 -9.33 3.20 16.82
N SER A 175 -10.60 3.59 16.77
CA SER A 175 -11.48 3.64 17.93
C SER A 175 -12.44 2.45 17.90
N VAL A 176 -12.39 1.59 18.91
CA VAL A 176 -13.26 0.44 19.09
C VAL A 176 -14.25 0.74 20.19
N ASN A 177 -15.54 0.62 19.90
CA ASN A 177 -16.59 0.67 20.90
C ASN A 177 -17.25 -0.71 20.99
N VAL A 178 -17.23 -1.30 22.18
CA VAL A 178 -17.94 -2.54 22.49
C VAL A 178 -19.02 -2.23 23.52
N GLN A 179 -20.27 -2.47 23.16
CA GLN A 179 -21.43 -2.27 24.03
C GLN A 179 -22.39 -3.46 23.95
N PRO A 180 -23.06 -3.83 25.06
CA PRO A 180 -24.11 -4.84 25.01
C PRO A 180 -25.25 -4.36 24.11
N PHE A 181 -25.98 -5.30 23.52
CA PHE A 181 -27.10 -4.99 22.64
C PHE A 181 -28.17 -4.18 23.40
N SER A 182 -28.48 -2.99 22.87
CA SER A 182 -29.56 -2.14 23.34
C SER A 182 -30.69 -2.15 22.32
N GLY A 183 -31.76 -2.88 22.62
CA GLY A 183 -32.96 -2.99 21.77
C GLY A 183 -34.25 -2.68 22.54
N PRO A 184 -35.41 -2.82 21.90
CA PRO A 184 -36.69 -2.70 22.58
C PRO A 184 -36.81 -3.72 23.73
N THR A 185 -37.54 -3.36 24.78
CA THR A 185 -37.76 -4.23 25.94
C THR A 185 -38.46 -5.51 25.52
N THR A 186 -37.82 -6.65 25.76
CA THR A 186 -38.35 -7.99 25.47
C THR A 186 -38.19 -8.89 26.71
N PRO A 187 -38.98 -9.96 26.87
CA PRO A 187 -38.83 -10.89 27.99
C PRO A 187 -37.43 -11.52 28.09
N HIS A 188 -36.69 -11.58 26.98
CA HIS A 188 -35.33 -12.14 26.90
C HIS A 188 -34.21 -11.09 26.85
N GLN A 189 -34.47 -9.87 27.33
CA GLN A 189 -33.52 -8.76 27.23
C GLN A 189 -32.21 -9.04 27.98
N ASN A 190 -32.26 -9.73 29.11
CA ASN A 190 -31.08 -10.04 29.91
C ASN A 190 -30.16 -11.02 29.16
N GLU A 191 -30.74 -12.04 28.51
CA GLU A 191 -30.01 -12.99 27.69
C GLU A 191 -29.38 -12.30 26.48
N LEU A 192 -30.14 -11.44 25.79
CA LEU A 192 -29.64 -10.67 24.66
C LEU A 192 -28.50 -9.74 25.08
N GLN A 193 -28.61 -9.03 26.19
CA GLN A 193 -27.53 -8.15 26.68
C GLN A 193 -26.28 -8.92 27.11
N THR A 194 -26.44 -10.17 27.55
CA THR A 194 -25.33 -11.02 27.98
C THR A 194 -24.57 -11.63 26.80
N TYR A 195 -25.29 -12.04 25.75
CA TYR A 195 -24.71 -12.81 24.64
C TYR A 195 -24.59 -12.02 23.34
N LEU A 196 -25.21 -10.85 23.20
CA LEU A 196 -25.17 -10.06 21.99
C LEU A 196 -24.54 -8.70 22.26
N HIS A 197 -23.48 -8.40 21.53
CA HIS A 197 -22.72 -7.16 21.65
C HIS A 197 -22.69 -6.42 20.31
N GLU A 198 -22.91 -5.11 20.34
CA GLU A 198 -22.64 -4.23 19.21
C GLU A 198 -21.16 -3.81 19.28
N VAL A 199 -20.44 -4.10 18.21
CA VAL A 199 -19.04 -3.67 18.03
C VAL A 199 -18.99 -2.65 16.90
N ARG A 200 -18.42 -1.49 17.21
CA ARG A 200 -18.23 -0.39 16.27
C ARG A 200 -16.75 -0.04 16.17
N LEU A 201 -16.20 -0.17 14.98
CA LEU A 201 -14.85 0.28 14.66
C LEU A 201 -14.97 1.62 13.93
N ARG A 202 -14.22 2.61 14.37
CA ARG A 202 -14.13 3.93 13.76
C ARG A 202 -12.68 4.21 13.41
N PHE A 203 -12.43 4.41 12.13
CA PHE A 203 -11.12 4.69 11.55
C PHE A 203 -11.04 6.18 11.23
N GLU A 204 -10.00 6.84 11.73
CA GLU A 204 -9.76 8.26 11.48
C GLU A 204 -8.36 8.47 10.89
N TRP A 205 -8.30 9.16 9.75
CA TRP A 205 -7.08 9.57 9.07
C TRP A 205 -7.36 10.91 8.35
N PRO A 206 -6.36 11.77 8.13
CA PRO A 206 -4.95 11.63 8.50
C PRO A 206 -4.69 11.90 9.99
N LEU A 207 -3.64 11.29 10.53
CA LEU A 207 -3.15 11.58 11.86
C LEU A 207 -2.09 12.68 11.85
N ARG A 208 -2.11 13.52 12.88
CA ARG A 208 -1.03 14.47 13.16
C ARG A 208 0.20 13.73 13.70
N PRO A 209 1.39 14.36 13.68
CA PRO A 209 2.59 13.79 14.28
C PRO A 209 2.45 13.43 15.77
N ASP A 210 1.55 14.10 16.48
CA ASP A 210 1.22 13.85 17.89
C ASP A 210 0.27 12.64 18.10
N GLY A 211 -0.16 11.97 17.03
CA GLY A 211 -1.09 10.83 17.08
C GLY A 211 -2.55 11.21 17.28
N THR A 212 -2.86 12.50 17.37
CA THR A 212 -4.24 12.98 17.41
C THR A 212 -4.84 13.02 16.01
N PRO A 213 -6.17 12.80 15.88
CA PRO A 213 -6.82 12.96 14.60
C PRO A 213 -6.65 14.39 14.12
N GLY A 214 -6.32 14.54 12.84
CA GLY A 214 -6.30 15.84 12.18
C GLY A 214 -7.73 16.39 12.13
N ASN A 215 -8.14 17.16 13.15
CA ASN A 215 -9.38 17.96 13.12
C ASN A 215 -9.26 19.11 12.10
N GLN A 216 -8.98 18.81 10.85
CA GLN A 216 -9.15 19.76 9.75
C GLN A 216 -10.57 19.57 9.20
N PRO A 217 -11.43 20.61 9.27
CA PRO A 217 -12.72 20.59 8.61
C PRO A 217 -12.53 20.26 7.12
N GLY A 218 -13.09 19.14 6.65
CA GLY A 218 -13.01 18.69 5.25
C GLY A 218 -11.96 17.62 4.95
N THR A 219 -11.21 17.14 5.95
CA THR A 219 -10.34 15.97 5.79
C THR A 219 -11.12 14.71 6.19
N GLY A 220 -11.11 13.70 5.30
CA GLY A 220 -11.79 12.40 5.38
C GLY A 220 -12.77 12.19 6.53
N SER A 221 -14.07 12.10 6.21
CA SER A 221 -15.07 11.62 7.18
C SER A 221 -14.60 10.30 7.80
N PRO A 222 -14.71 10.12 9.13
CA PRO A 222 -14.31 8.90 9.80
C PRO A 222 -15.09 7.71 9.20
N LYS A 223 -14.40 6.61 8.89
CA LYS A 223 -15.05 5.42 8.35
C LYS A 223 -15.47 4.50 9.49
N ILE A 224 -16.76 4.21 9.56
CA ILE A 224 -17.36 3.45 10.65
C ILE A 224 -17.82 2.09 10.13
N TYR A 225 -17.35 1.04 10.79
CA TYR A 225 -17.79 -0.34 10.60
C TYR A 225 -18.56 -0.77 11.83
N ARG A 226 -19.70 -1.41 11.64
CA ARG A 226 -20.55 -1.88 12.73
C ARG A 226 -20.93 -3.33 12.50
N THR A 227 -20.89 -4.13 13.55
CA THR A 227 -21.40 -5.49 13.52
C THR A 227 -22.04 -5.86 14.86
N LEU A 228 -22.84 -6.92 14.83
CA LEU A 228 -23.26 -7.62 16.03
C LEU A 228 -22.41 -8.88 16.19
N ILE A 229 -21.88 -9.07 17.38
CA ILE A 229 -21.12 -10.25 17.77
C ILE A 229 -21.95 -11.02 18.79
N SER A 230 -22.19 -12.29 18.50
CA SER A 230 -22.76 -13.22 19.46
C SER A 230 -21.62 -13.88 20.22
N GLY A 231 -21.81 -14.05 21.52
CA GLY A 231 -20.83 -14.60 22.44
C GLY A 231 -20.78 -13.79 23.73
N ARG A 232 -20.31 -14.43 24.80
CA ARG A 232 -20.06 -13.72 26.06
C ARG A 232 -18.68 -13.06 25.99
N LEU A 233 -18.60 -11.83 26.50
CA LEU A 233 -17.32 -11.16 26.67
C LEU A 233 -16.71 -11.64 27.99
N GLU A 234 -15.62 -12.38 27.91
CA GLU A 234 -14.95 -12.96 29.09
C GLU A 234 -13.54 -12.39 29.25
N GLN A 235 -13.13 -12.20 30.50
CA GLN A 235 -11.76 -11.83 30.82
C GLN A 235 -10.82 -13.01 30.61
N ASP A 236 -9.59 -12.71 30.21
CA ASP A 236 -8.57 -13.73 30.09
C ASP A 236 -8.08 -14.20 31.47
N THR A 237 -7.76 -15.49 31.57
CA THR A 237 -7.37 -16.12 32.84
C THR A 237 -5.95 -15.70 33.28
N THR A 238 -5.10 -15.30 32.34
CA THR A 238 -3.70 -14.95 32.61
C THR A 238 -3.50 -13.45 32.85
N ASP A 239 -4.31 -12.61 32.20
CA ASP A 239 -4.24 -11.16 32.30
C ASP A 239 -5.66 -10.58 32.37
N ASN A 240 -6.02 -10.06 33.55
CA ASN A 240 -7.35 -9.53 33.83
C ASN A 240 -7.68 -8.23 33.06
N THR A 241 -6.71 -7.66 32.34
CA THR A 241 -6.92 -6.48 31.50
C THR A 241 -7.38 -6.81 30.08
N LEU A 242 -7.31 -8.09 29.69
CA LEU A 242 -7.66 -8.56 28.36
C LEU A 242 -9.05 -9.18 28.35
N TYR A 243 -9.85 -8.81 27.35
CA TYR A 243 -11.20 -9.34 27.15
C TYR A 243 -11.30 -9.99 25.78
N PHE A 244 -12.00 -11.12 25.70
CA PHE A 244 -12.21 -11.83 24.45
C PHE A 244 -13.64 -12.32 24.33
N PHE A 245 -14.17 -12.30 23.11
CA PHE A 245 -15.43 -12.96 22.81
C PHE A 245 -15.22 -14.46 22.81
N ARG A 246 -16.03 -15.17 23.59
CA ARG A 246 -16.08 -16.63 23.59
C ARG A 246 -17.49 -17.09 23.16
N PRO A 247 -17.58 -18.12 22.31
CA PRO A 247 -18.86 -18.69 21.89
C PRO A 247 -19.63 -19.30 23.07
#